data_AF-A0A2N3J0W9-F1
#
_entry.id   AF-A0A2N3J0W9-F1
#
_cell.length_a   1.000
_cell.length_b   1.000
_cell.length_c   1.000
_cell.angle_alpha   90.00
_cell.angle_beta   90.00
_cell.angle_gamma   90.00
#
_symmetry.space_group_name_H-M   'P 1'
#
loop_
_entity.id
_entity.type
_entity.pdbx_description
1 polymer ?
#
loop_
_entity_poly.entity_id
_entity_poly.type
_entity_poly.pdbx_seq_one_letter_code
_entity_poly.pdbx_strand_id
1 'polypeptide(L)'
;MQQGVARGLLVALWLAIAASPLLLLVAATMLLGWLLLGDQGLLRYWQPLLLVGGVTGAVAGAWLAERVRLRHGLLAFYARLMNNPELNR
;
A
#
# COMPACT_ATOMS: atom_id res chain seq x y z
N MET A 1 9.67 10.79 23.86
CA MET A 1 10.11 9.61 23.09
C MET A 1 8.96 8.73 22.59
N GLN A 2 7.96 8.38 23.41
CA GLN A 2 6.86 7.48 22.98
C GLN A 2 6.00 7.99 21.80
N GLN A 3 5.79 9.31 21.67
CA GLN A 3 5.05 9.88 20.53
C GLN A 3 5.79 9.74 19.18
N GLY A 4 7.13 9.73 19.19
CA GLY A 4 7.93 9.52 17.98
C GLY A 4 7.87 8.06 17.50
N VAL A 5 7.90 7.11 18.45
CA VAL A 5 7.76 5.68 18.18
C VAL A 5 6.36 5.36 17.64
N ALA A 6 5.31 5.93 18.24
CA ALA A 6 3.93 5.75 17.79
C ALA A 6 3.70 6.29 16.36
N ARG A 7 4.27 7.45 16.03
CA ARG A 7 4.22 8.00 14.66
C ARG A 7 4.99 7.16 13.66
N GLY A 8 6.19 6.69 14.02
CA GLY A 8 6.98 5.80 13.17
C GLY A 8 6.26 4.49 12.87
N LEU A 9 5.63 3.89 13.88
CA LEU A 9 4.86 2.65 13.72
C LEU A 9 3.66 2.84 12.78
N LEU A 10 2.94 3.95 12.92
CA LEU A 10 1.84 4.30 12.01
C LEU A 10 2.32 4.46 10.56
N VAL A 11 3.43 5.16 10.35
CA VAL A 11 4.02 5.33 9.01
C VAL A 11 4.44 3.98 8.42
N ALA A 12 5.07 3.12 9.21
CA ALA A 12 5.44 1.77 8.79
C ALA A 12 4.21 0.93 8.41
N LEU A 13 3.12 1.04 9.17
CA LEU A 13 1.86 0.36 8.87
C LEU A 13 1.26 0.83 7.54
N TRP A 14 1.26 2.14 7.30
CA TRP A 14 0.80 2.73 6.04
C TRP A 14 1.67 2.33 4.85
N LEU A 15 2.98 2.29 5.03
CA LEU A 15 3.93 1.79 4.04
C LEU A 15 3.68 0.31 3.74
N ALA A 16 3.42 -0.52 4.76
CA ALA A 16 3.11 -1.93 4.57
C ALA A 16 1.81 -2.12 3.77
N ILE A 17 0.76 -1.35 4.08
CA ILE A 17 -0.51 -1.38 3.35
C ILE A 17 -0.31 -0.92 1.89
N ALA A 18 0.49 0.12 1.65
CA ALA A 18 0.82 0.59 0.30
C ALA A 18 1.72 -0.40 -0.46
N ALA A 19 2.59 -1.13 0.24
CA ALA A 19 3.49 -2.10 -0.34
C ALA A 19 2.77 -3.39 -0.78
N SER A 20 1.65 -3.77 -0.14
CA SER A 20 0.88 -4.95 -0.54
C SER A 20 0.44 -4.95 -2.02
N PRO A 21 -0.26 -3.93 -2.54
CA PRO A 21 -0.62 -3.88 -3.95
C PRO A 21 0.58 -3.74 -4.88
N LEU A 22 1.67 -3.10 -4.42
CA LEU A 22 2.93 -3.05 -5.17
C LEU A 22 3.50 -4.46 -5.39
N LEU A 23 3.68 -5.21 -4.32
CA LEU A 23 4.20 -6.57 -4.36
C LEU A 23 3.28 -7.50 -5.15
N LEU A 24 1.96 -7.36 -5.00
CA LEU A 24 0.98 -8.14 -5.73
C LEU A 24 1.02 -7.89 -7.24
N LEU A 25 1.11 -6.63 -7.68
CA LEU A 25 1.18 -6.29 -9.10
C LEU A 25 2.53 -6.69 -9.72
N VAL A 26 3.63 -6.55 -8.99
CA VAL A 26 4.93 -7.08 -9.41
C VAL A 26 4.88 -8.60 -9.55
N ALA A 27 4.32 -9.31 -8.57
CA ALA A 27 4.17 -10.76 -8.64
C ALA A 27 3.26 -11.18 -9.81
N ALA A 28 2.13 -10.50 -10.01
CA ALA A 28 1.20 -10.79 -11.10
C ALA A 28 1.83 -10.55 -12.48
N THR A 29 2.58 -9.46 -12.64
CA THR A 29 3.28 -9.15 -13.91
C THR A 29 4.41 -10.13 -14.19
N MET A 30 5.15 -10.57 -13.17
CA MET A 30 6.14 -11.65 -13.32
C MET A 30 5.49 -12.97 -13.68
N LEU A 31 4.39 -13.33 -13.02
CA LEU A 31 3.66 -14.58 -13.29
C LEU A 31 3.08 -14.59 -14.70
N LEU A 32 2.46 -13.48 -15.14
CA LEU A 32 1.95 -13.32 -16.51
C LEU A 32 3.08 -13.33 -17.52
N GLY A 33 4.19 -12.64 -17.24
CA GLY A 33 5.38 -12.67 -18.08
C GLY A 33 5.93 -14.08 -18.24
N TRP A 34 5.96 -14.86 -17.17
CA TRP A 34 6.39 -16.25 -17.20
C TRP A 34 5.43 -17.12 -18.02
N LEU A 35 4.12 -16.96 -17.80
CA LEU A 35 3.08 -17.73 -18.52
C LEU A 35 3.09 -17.48 -20.03
N LEU A 36 3.37 -16.23 -20.45
CA LEU A 36 3.30 -15.81 -21.85
C LEU A 36 4.63 -15.94 -22.60
N LEU A 37 5.75 -15.70 -21.92
CA LEU A 37 7.07 -15.59 -22.54
C LEU A 37 7.98 -16.78 -22.21
N GLY A 38 7.58 -17.64 -21.27
CA GLY A 38 8.39 -18.74 -20.75
C GLY A 38 9.63 -18.26 -19.99
N ASP A 39 10.48 -19.19 -19.56
CA ASP A 39 11.65 -18.88 -18.73
C ASP A 39 12.65 -17.94 -19.42
N GLN A 40 12.98 -18.22 -20.68
CA GLN A 40 13.95 -17.42 -21.44
C GLN A 40 13.43 -16.01 -21.75
N GLY A 41 12.12 -15.89 -22.04
CA GLY A 41 11.50 -14.60 -22.27
C GLY A 41 11.35 -13.80 -20.98
N LEU A 42 11.04 -14.45 -19.85
CA LEU A 42 11.05 -13.81 -18.54
C LEU A 42 12.43 -13.24 -18.20
N LEU A 43 13.51 -14.02 -18.38
CA LEU A 43 14.88 -13.57 -18.16
C LEU A 43 15.33 -12.45 -19.10
N ARG A 44 14.72 -12.33 -20.28
CA ARG A 44 15.00 -11.24 -21.21
C ARG A 44 14.24 -9.96 -20.85
N TYR A 45 13.01 -10.10 -20.36
CA TYR A 45 12.09 -8.99 -20.11
C TYR A 45 11.84 -8.72 -18.61
N TRP A 46 12.63 -9.29 -17.70
CA TRP A 46 12.44 -9.10 -16.25
C TRP A 46 12.50 -7.63 -15.83
N GLN A 47 13.41 -6.83 -16.40
CA GLN A 47 13.50 -5.40 -16.10
C GLN A 47 12.23 -4.63 -16.50
N PRO A 48 11.74 -4.69 -17.76
CA PRO A 48 10.52 -4.00 -18.14
C PRO A 48 9.29 -4.55 -17.40
N LEU A 49 9.22 -5.86 -17.12
CA LEU A 49 8.12 -6.43 -16.33
C LEU A 49 8.12 -5.90 -14.88
N LEU A 50 9.28 -5.79 -14.24
CA LEU A 50 9.42 -5.15 -12.92
C LEU A 50 9.03 -3.68 -12.96
N LEU A 51 9.42 -2.96 -14.02
CA LEU A 51 9.07 -1.55 -14.20
C LEU A 51 7.55 -1.38 -14.33
N VAL A 52 6.89 -2.18 -15.17
CA VAL A 52 5.44 -2.11 -15.37
C VAL A 52 4.70 -2.48 -14.08
N GLY A 53 5.05 -3.61 -13.45
CA GLY A 53 4.46 -4.05 -12.19
C GLY A 53 4.73 -3.08 -11.03
N GLY A 54 5.94 -2.52 -10.99
CA GLY A 54 6.36 -1.57 -9.97
C GLY A 54 5.65 -0.23 -10.09
N VAL A 55 5.56 0.34 -11.29
CA VAL A 55 4.88 1.62 -11.53
C VAL A 55 3.39 1.48 -11.28
N THR A 56 2.74 0.47 -11.87
CA THR A 56 1.30 0.23 -11.68
C THR A 56 0.99 -0.11 -10.22
N GLY A 57 1.84 -0.91 -9.59
CA GLY A 57 1.77 -1.27 -8.18
C GLY A 57 1.93 -0.08 -7.23
N ALA A 58 2.86 0.83 -7.51
CA ALA A 58 3.06 2.03 -6.72
C ALA A 58 1.88 2.98 -6.83
N VAL A 59 1.32 3.17 -8.04
CA VAL A 59 0.12 3.99 -8.25
C VAL A 59 -1.08 3.39 -7.52
N ALA A 60 -1.31 2.08 -7.66
CA ALA A 60 -2.39 1.39 -6.97
C ALA A 60 -2.24 1.44 -5.44
N GLY A 61 -1.01 1.28 -4.94
CA GLY A 61 -0.68 1.38 -3.51
C GLY A 61 -0.85 2.77 -2.94
N ALA A 62 -0.39 3.80 -3.65
CA ALA A 62 -0.60 5.19 -3.26
C ALA A 62 -2.10 5.53 -3.26
N TRP A 63 -2.83 5.12 -4.31
CA TRP A 63 -4.27 5.33 -4.39
C TRP A 63 -5.04 4.61 -3.28
N LEU A 64 -4.68 3.36 -2.98
CA LEU A 64 -5.30 2.59 -1.90
C LEU A 64 -4.99 3.23 -0.54
N ALA A 65 -3.74 3.62 -0.29
CA ALA A 65 -3.35 4.29 0.92
C ALA A 65 -4.13 5.61 1.11
N GLU A 66 -4.26 6.40 0.05
CA GLU A 66 -5.04 7.63 0.05
C GLU A 66 -6.54 7.36 0.26
N ARG A 67 -7.09 6.34 -0.40
CA ARG A 67 -8.49 5.92 -0.23
C ARG A 67 -8.78 5.44 1.18
N VAL A 68 -7.90 4.63 1.78
CA VAL A 68 -8.06 4.18 3.17
C VAL A 68 -7.93 5.38 4.11
N ARG A 69 -7.00 6.31 3.85
CA ARG A 69 -6.84 7.53 4.67
C ARG A 69 -8.09 8.42 4.61
N LEU A 70 -8.71 8.54 3.44
CA LEU A 70 -9.90 9.37 3.21
C LEU A 70 -11.21 8.70 3.66
N ARG A 71 -11.39 7.38 3.42
CA ARG A 71 -12.63 6.65 3.76
C ARG A 71 -12.64 6.12 5.19
N HIS A 72 -11.54 5.52 5.64
CA HIS A 72 -11.38 5.13 7.05
C HIS A 72 -10.75 6.30 7.77
N GLY A 73 -11.45 7.43 7.79
CA GLY A 73 -11.08 8.62 8.56
C GLY A 73 -11.11 8.30 10.05
N LEU A 74 -10.30 7.35 10.51
CA LEU A 74 -10.04 6.99 11.89
C LEU A 74 -9.61 8.24 12.63
N LEU A 75 -8.86 9.15 12.01
CA LEU A 75 -8.55 10.45 12.61
C LEU A 75 -9.77 11.36 12.77
N ALA A 76 -10.63 11.46 11.76
CA ALA A 76 -11.85 12.29 11.83
C ALA A 76 -12.90 11.68 12.76
N PHE A 77 -13.02 10.35 12.76
CA PHE A 77 -13.91 9.56 13.60
C PHE A 77 -13.41 9.55 15.04
N TYR A 78 -12.11 9.33 15.28
CA TYR A 78 -11.50 9.40 16.61
C TYR A 78 -11.54 10.81 17.17
N ALA A 79 -11.29 11.85 16.36
CA ALA A 79 -11.49 13.24 16.78
C ALA A 79 -12.96 13.55 17.11
N ARG A 80 -13.91 13.00 16.34
CA ARG A 80 -15.36 13.15 16.59
C ARG A 80 -15.81 12.35 17.82
N LEU A 81 -15.20 11.20 18.09
CA LEU A 81 -15.46 10.37 19.28
C LEU A 81 -14.85 10.99 20.55
N MET A 82 -13.65 11.55 20.46
CA MET A 82 -12.96 12.23 21.57
C MET A 82 -13.58 13.58 21.92
N ASN A 83 -14.19 14.28 20.96
CA ASN A 83 -14.94 15.51 21.19
C ASN A 83 -16.43 15.25 21.49
N ASN A 84 -16.85 14.01 21.72
CA ASN A 84 -18.24 13.71 22.02
C ASN A 84 -18.50 13.85 23.53
N PRO A 85 -19.33 14.81 23.98
CA PRO A 85 -19.59 15.04 25.40
C PRO A 85 -20.36 13.89 26.06
N GLU A 86 -20.99 13.01 25.28
CA GLU A 86 -21.71 11.82 25.78
C GLU A 86 -20.79 10.72 26.32
N LEU A 87 -19.49 10.73 25.97
CA LEU A 87 -18.52 9.75 26.46
C LEU A 87 -17.80 10.20 27.74
N ASN A 88 -17.91 11.49 28.09
CA ASN A 88 -17.22 12.11 29.22
C ASN A 88 -18.16 12.34 30.43
N ARG A 89 -19.24 11.57 30.52
CA ARG A 89 -20.25 11.60 31.57
C ARG A 89 -20.39 10.22 32.17
#